data_AF-A0A174FC24-F1
#
_entry.id   AF-A0A174FC24-F1
#
_cell.length_a   1.000
_cell.length_b   1.000
_cell.length_c   1.000
_cell.angle_alpha   90.00
_cell.angle_beta   90.00
_cell.angle_gamma   90.00
#
_symmetry.space_group_name_H-M   'P 1'
#
loop_
_entity.id
_entity.type
_entity.pdbx_description
1 polymer ?
#
loop_
_entity_poly.entity_id
_entity_poly.type
_entity_poly.pdbx_seq_one_letter_code
_entity_poly.pdbx_strand_id
1 'polypeptide(L)'
;MLRYLPVRRVHARQVLDSRGNPTVEVEVTVGEGVIGINGYTGRAIVPSGASTGKFEAVELRDGEKGCYTGLGVRKAVENVNTKLAEAILGENALDQSYIDKKIIETDGTDNKSNVGANAALGVSLAVARAAAAALRVPLYQYLGGCHTRQMPVPMMNILNGGACVIIMTQGRTPYNTRALAI
;
A
#
# COMPACT_ATOMS: atom_id res chain seq x y z
N MET A 1 -4.80 -28.38 -9.21
CA MET A 1 -3.89 -27.21 -9.31
C MET A 1 -4.73 -26.04 -9.82
N LEU A 2 -4.84 -24.95 -9.05
CA LEU A 2 -5.60 -23.77 -9.48
C LEU A 2 -4.90 -23.18 -10.72
N ARG A 3 -5.49 -23.35 -11.90
CA ARG A 3 -4.98 -22.72 -13.14
C ARG A 3 -5.36 -21.25 -13.23
N TYR A 4 -6.41 -20.87 -12.52
CA TYR A 4 -6.98 -19.54 -12.54
C TYR A 4 -7.66 -19.27 -11.20
N LEU A 5 -7.37 -18.11 -10.62
CA LEU A 5 -7.89 -17.70 -9.33
C LEU A 5 -8.42 -16.27 -9.47
N PRO A 6 -9.70 -16.08 -9.80
CA PRO A 6 -10.21 -14.76 -10.13
C PRO A 6 -10.31 -13.86 -8.90
N VAL A 7 -9.94 -12.59 -9.08
CA VAL A 7 -10.26 -11.53 -8.13
C VAL A 7 -11.77 -11.27 -8.16
N ARG A 8 -12.43 -11.40 -7.00
CA ARG A 8 -13.90 -11.27 -6.88
C ARG A 8 -14.33 -9.98 -6.21
N ARG A 9 -13.52 -9.46 -5.30
CA ARG A 9 -13.81 -8.22 -4.58
C ARG A 9 -12.53 -7.48 -4.26
N VAL A 10 -12.56 -6.17 -4.46
CA VAL A 10 -11.53 -5.23 -4.00
C VAL A 10 -12.25 -4.20 -3.16
N HIS A 11 -11.73 -3.91 -1.98
CA HIS A 11 -12.29 -2.91 -1.11
C HIS A 11 -11.18 -2.20 -0.35
N ALA A 12 -11.24 -0.88 -0.28
CA ALA A 12 -10.32 -0.06 0.50
C ALA A 12 -11.05 0.77 1.55
N ARG A 13 -10.33 1.04 2.63
CA ARG A 13 -10.76 1.92 3.72
C ARG A 13 -9.59 2.75 4.22
N GLN A 14 -9.92 3.89 4.81
CA GLN A 14 -8.96 4.73 5.51
C GLN A 14 -8.76 4.19 6.93
N VAL A 15 -7.51 3.95 7.31
CA VAL A 15 -7.09 3.58 8.67
C VAL A 15 -6.00 4.54 9.16
N LEU A 16 -5.53 4.38 10.39
CA LEU A 16 -4.46 5.20 10.96
C LEU A 16 -3.14 4.43 11.02
N ASP A 17 -2.04 5.12 10.70
CA ASP A 17 -0.69 4.62 10.86
C ASP A 17 -0.20 4.74 12.32
N SER A 18 1.04 4.31 12.59
CA SER A 18 1.65 4.38 13.91
C SER A 18 1.89 5.81 14.43
N ARG A 19 1.73 6.83 13.59
CA ARG A 19 1.86 8.26 13.92
C ARG A 19 0.48 8.96 14.03
N GLY A 20 -0.61 8.21 13.87
CA GLY A 20 -1.97 8.74 13.86
C GLY A 20 -2.36 9.47 12.57
N ASN A 21 -1.57 9.36 11.49
CA ASN A 21 -1.95 9.91 10.20
C ASN A 21 -2.79 8.90 9.41
N PRO A 22 -3.71 9.39 8.56
CA PRO A 22 -4.46 8.51 7.67
C PRO A 22 -3.55 7.72 6.72
N THR A 23 -3.90 6.46 6.47
CA THR A 23 -3.32 5.63 5.41
C THR A 23 -4.37 4.69 4.82
N VAL A 24 -4.05 4.04 3.71
CA VAL A 24 -4.94 3.15 2.97
C VAL A 24 -4.75 1.71 3.45
N GLU A 25 -5.85 1.06 3.83
CA GLU A 25 -5.95 -0.39 3.93
C GLU A 25 -6.73 -0.92 2.74
N VAL A 26 -6.18 -1.93 2.06
CA VAL A 26 -6.84 -2.62 0.94
C VAL A 26 -7.08 -4.09 1.30
N GLU A 27 -8.26 -4.56 0.93
CA GLU A 27 -8.73 -5.93 1.08
C GLU A 27 -9.12 -6.49 -0.28
N VAL A 28 -8.53 -7.63 -0.65
CA VAL A 28 -8.81 -8.32 -1.91
C VAL A 28 -9.28 -9.73 -1.60
N THR A 29 -10.40 -10.14 -2.20
CA THR A 29 -10.93 -11.50 -2.09
C THR A 29 -10.84 -12.22 -3.42
N VAL A 30 -10.29 -13.43 -3.41
CA VAL A 30 -10.04 -14.27 -4.59
C VAL A 30 -10.66 -15.65 -4.41
N GLY A 31 -11.11 -16.29 -5.48
CA GLY A 31 -11.67 -17.64 -5.41
C GLY A 31 -12.87 -17.93 -6.31
N GLU A 32 -13.15 -19.22 -6.46
CA GLU A 32 -14.35 -19.75 -7.10
C GLU A 32 -15.40 -19.97 -6.00
N GLY A 33 -16.35 -19.04 -5.86
CA GLY A 33 -17.43 -19.16 -4.89
C GLY A 33 -18.26 -17.89 -4.76
N VAL A 34 -19.56 -18.06 -4.49
CA VAL A 34 -20.44 -16.98 -4.07
C VAL A 34 -19.93 -16.43 -2.73
N ILE A 35 -20.02 -15.11 -2.57
CA ILE A 35 -19.60 -14.34 -1.39
C ILE A 35 -19.96 -15.11 -0.10
N GLY A 36 -18.96 -15.48 0.69
CA GLY A 36 -19.14 -16.04 2.03
C GLY A 36 -18.88 -17.54 2.22
N ILE A 37 -18.67 -18.34 1.16
CA ILE A 37 -18.47 -19.79 1.35
C ILE A 37 -17.08 -20.33 0.93
N ASN A 38 -16.33 -19.75 -0.02
CA ASN A 38 -14.98 -20.29 -0.38
C ASN A 38 -13.98 -19.25 -0.93
N GLY A 39 -14.04 -17.99 -0.46
CA GLY A 39 -13.10 -16.94 -0.89
C GLY A 39 -11.91 -16.78 0.06
N TYR A 40 -10.71 -16.57 -0.48
CA TYR A 40 -9.52 -16.21 0.28
C TYR A 40 -9.33 -14.70 0.26
N THR A 41 -9.19 -14.09 1.44
CA THR A 41 -9.07 -12.64 1.57
C THR A 41 -7.68 -12.24 2.05
N GLY A 42 -6.99 -11.42 1.26
CA GLY A 42 -5.74 -10.77 1.62
C GLY A 42 -5.98 -9.32 2.04
N ARG A 43 -5.26 -8.86 3.06
CA ARG A 43 -5.31 -7.46 3.54
C ARG A 43 -3.91 -6.86 3.60
N ALA A 44 -3.79 -5.61 3.20
CA ALA A 44 -2.54 -4.86 3.29
C ALA A 44 -2.81 -3.41 3.71
N ILE A 45 -2.07 -2.95 4.72
CA ILE A 45 -2.00 -1.55 5.13
C ILE A 45 -0.70 -0.99 4.55
N VAL A 46 -0.80 0.14 3.85
CA VAL A 46 0.37 0.75 3.23
C VAL A 46 1.07 1.68 4.22
N PRO A 47 2.39 1.59 4.40
CA PRO A 47 3.12 2.51 5.25
C PRO A 47 3.16 3.91 4.63
N SER A 48 3.10 4.96 5.46
CA SER A 48 3.35 6.32 5.01
C SER A 48 4.84 6.60 4.94
N GLY A 49 5.33 7.09 3.80
CA GLY A 49 6.69 7.60 3.67
C GLY A 49 6.81 9.02 4.25
N ALA A 50 7.96 9.33 4.85
CA ALA A 50 8.33 10.71 5.20
C ALA A 50 9.37 11.31 4.22
N SER A 51 9.98 10.47 3.37
CA SER A 51 10.90 10.89 2.31
C SER A 51 10.09 11.37 1.12
N THR A 52 10.50 12.50 0.55
CA THR A 52 9.93 13.07 -0.68
C THR A 52 11.04 13.15 -1.71
N GLY A 53 11.49 12.00 -2.20
CA GLY A 53 12.44 11.97 -3.32
C GLY A 53 11.77 12.48 -4.59
N LYS A 54 12.46 13.33 -5.36
CA LYS A 54 11.91 13.92 -6.62
C LYS A 54 11.54 12.87 -7.68
N PHE A 55 12.05 11.65 -7.56
CA PHE A 55 11.82 10.54 -8.47
C PHE A 55 11.03 9.39 -7.81
N GLU A 56 10.52 9.59 -6.59
CA GLU A 56 9.73 8.58 -5.89
C GLU A 56 8.28 8.58 -6.39
N ALA A 57 7.63 7.42 -6.30
CA ALA A 57 6.21 7.31 -6.60
C ALA A 57 5.40 8.14 -5.59
N VAL A 58 4.41 8.87 -6.08
CA VAL A 58 3.75 9.92 -5.29
C VAL A 58 2.59 9.33 -4.49
N GLU A 59 2.64 9.50 -3.18
CA GLU A 59 1.50 9.21 -2.31
C GLU A 59 0.37 10.22 -2.54
N LEU A 60 -0.86 9.74 -2.77
CA LEU A 60 -2.01 10.62 -2.96
C LEU A 60 -2.64 10.99 -1.61
N ARG A 61 -2.70 12.30 -1.34
CA ARG A 61 -3.29 12.91 -0.14
C ARG A 61 -4.42 13.88 -0.55
N ASP A 62 -5.42 14.04 0.31
CA ASP A 62 -6.63 14.83 0.02
C ASP A 62 -6.35 16.34 -0.03
N GLY A 63 -5.45 16.85 0.82
CA GLY A 63 -5.11 18.28 0.92
C GLY A 63 -6.13 19.13 1.71
N GLU A 64 -7.21 18.53 2.20
CA GLU A 64 -8.27 19.22 2.94
C GLU A 64 -7.86 19.53 4.40
N LYS A 65 -7.41 20.77 4.66
CA LYS A 65 -6.88 21.17 5.97
C LYS A 65 -7.82 20.92 7.17
N GLY A 66 -9.13 20.94 6.94
CA GLY A 66 -10.15 20.67 7.97
C GLY A 66 -10.20 19.21 8.45
N CYS A 67 -9.60 18.27 7.72
CA CYS A 67 -9.57 16.84 8.05
C CYS A 67 -8.12 16.36 8.12
N TYR A 68 -7.70 15.87 9.30
CA TYR A 68 -6.33 15.36 9.51
C TYR A 68 -5.23 16.29 8.99
N THR A 69 -5.40 17.61 9.10
CA THR A 69 -4.45 18.63 8.60
C THR A 69 -4.13 18.54 7.09
N GLY A 70 -5.03 17.95 6.29
CA GLY A 70 -4.83 17.73 4.85
C GLY A 70 -4.20 16.37 4.50
N LEU A 71 -3.91 15.53 5.50
CA LEU A 71 -3.28 14.21 5.32
C LEU A 71 -4.29 13.08 5.05
N GLY A 72 -5.57 13.40 4.85
CA GLY A 72 -6.58 12.42 4.44
C GLY A 72 -6.19 11.65 3.17
N VAL A 73 -6.72 10.45 3.01
CA VAL A 73 -6.43 9.56 1.86
C VAL A 73 -7.72 9.08 1.19
N ARG A 74 -8.82 9.83 1.30
CA ARG A 74 -10.12 9.44 0.72
C ARG A 74 -10.06 9.31 -0.79
N LYS A 75 -9.33 10.19 -1.48
CA LYS A 75 -9.14 10.09 -2.94
C LYS A 75 -8.43 8.78 -3.33
N ALA A 76 -7.42 8.38 -2.57
CA ALA A 76 -6.71 7.11 -2.79
C ALA A 76 -7.64 5.92 -2.54
N VAL A 77 -8.44 5.95 -1.46
CA VAL A 77 -9.44 4.92 -1.16
C VAL A 77 -10.50 4.82 -2.26
N GLU A 78 -10.98 5.95 -2.78
CA GLU A 78 -11.95 6.00 -3.87
C GLU A 78 -11.36 5.43 -5.17
N ASN A 79 -10.13 5.80 -5.53
CA ASN A 79 -9.42 5.23 -6.67
C ASN A 79 -9.28 3.70 -6.57
N VAL A 80 -9.05 3.16 -5.36
CA VAL A 80 -9.02 1.70 -5.16
C VAL A 80 -10.41 1.08 -5.38
N ASN A 81 -11.45 1.65 -4.77
CA ASN A 81 -12.81 1.10 -4.81
C ASN A 81 -13.48 1.24 -6.19
N THR A 82 -12.97 2.10 -7.07
CA THR A 82 -13.51 2.37 -8.40
C THR A 82 -12.53 1.90 -9.48
N LYS A 83 -11.63 2.77 -9.92
CA LYS A 83 -10.73 2.57 -11.07
C LYS A 83 -9.91 1.29 -10.97
N LEU A 84 -9.22 1.07 -9.85
CA LEU A 84 -8.37 -0.11 -9.69
C LEU A 84 -9.19 -1.38 -9.51
N ALA A 85 -10.31 -1.32 -8.78
CA ALA A 85 -11.22 -2.45 -8.65
C ALA A 85 -11.74 -2.90 -10.02
N GLU A 86 -12.27 -1.98 -10.83
CA GLU A 86 -12.76 -2.26 -12.18
C GLU A 86 -11.69 -2.87 -13.09
N ALA A 87 -10.45 -2.39 -12.99
CA ALA A 87 -9.35 -2.87 -13.84
C ALA A 87 -8.92 -4.33 -13.54
N ILE A 88 -9.00 -4.77 -12.28
CA ILE A 88 -8.47 -6.07 -11.84
C ILE A 88 -9.54 -7.10 -11.48
N LEU A 89 -10.81 -6.71 -11.38
CA LEU A 89 -11.89 -7.66 -11.13
C LEU A 89 -11.94 -8.72 -12.24
N GLY A 90 -12.06 -9.98 -11.84
CA GLY A 90 -11.99 -11.12 -12.73
C GLY A 90 -10.57 -11.54 -13.11
N GLU A 91 -9.53 -10.75 -12.85
CA GLU A 91 -8.17 -11.13 -13.24
C GLU A 91 -7.60 -12.25 -12.38
N ASN A 92 -6.62 -12.97 -12.94
CA ASN A 92 -5.98 -14.08 -12.25
C ASN A 92 -5.01 -13.57 -11.16
N ALA A 93 -5.38 -13.74 -9.90
CA ALA A 93 -4.56 -13.35 -8.75
C ALA A 93 -3.20 -14.07 -8.66
N LEU A 94 -3.02 -15.18 -9.39
CA LEU A 94 -1.74 -15.91 -9.47
C LEU A 94 -0.74 -15.22 -10.41
N ASP A 95 -1.19 -14.34 -11.30
CA ASP A 95 -0.32 -13.57 -12.21
C ASP A 95 -0.06 -12.17 -11.64
N GLN A 96 0.80 -12.12 -10.63
CA GLN A 96 1.12 -10.88 -9.93
C GLN A 96 1.70 -9.82 -10.89
N SER A 97 2.57 -10.24 -11.81
CA SER A 97 3.19 -9.32 -12.77
C SER A 97 2.17 -8.72 -13.73
N TYR A 98 1.17 -9.48 -14.17
CA TYR A 98 0.10 -8.96 -15.01
C TYR A 98 -0.81 -7.99 -14.25
N ILE A 99 -1.17 -8.31 -13.01
CA ILE A 99 -1.96 -7.40 -12.17
C ILE A 99 -1.22 -6.08 -11.92
N ASP A 100 0.07 -6.13 -11.58
CA ASP A 100 0.87 -4.92 -11.34
C ASP A 100 1.01 -4.08 -12.63
N LYS A 101 1.12 -4.71 -13.80
CA LYS A 101 1.10 -4.01 -15.09
C LYS A 101 -0.24 -3.31 -15.32
N LYS A 102 -1.37 -3.99 -15.13
CA LYS A 102 -2.70 -3.38 -15.23
C LYS A 102 -2.85 -2.18 -14.29
N ILE A 103 -2.36 -2.28 -13.06
CA ILE A 103 -2.40 -1.17 -12.09
C ILE A 103 -1.60 0.04 -12.62
N ILE A 104 -0.41 -0.19 -13.19
CA ILE A 104 0.42 0.86 -13.78
C ILE A 104 -0.26 1.48 -15.01
N GLU A 105 -0.82 0.65 -15.90
CA GLU A 105 -1.53 1.10 -17.10
C GLU A 105 -2.79 1.91 -16.75
N THR A 106 -3.51 1.50 -15.69
CA THR A 106 -4.71 2.20 -15.21
C THR A 106 -4.37 3.58 -14.64
N ASP A 107 -3.18 3.74 -14.04
CA ASP A 107 -2.70 5.04 -13.59
C ASP A 107 -2.28 5.94 -14.77
N GLY A 108 -1.55 5.38 -15.73
CA GLY A 108 -1.11 6.07 -16.94
C GLY A 108 -0.02 7.13 -16.73
N THR A 109 0.55 7.25 -15.53
CA THR A 109 1.65 8.17 -15.22
C THR A 109 2.89 7.42 -14.74
N ASP A 110 4.07 7.97 -15.00
CA ASP A 110 5.33 7.33 -14.59
C ASP A 110 5.49 7.25 -13.06
N ASN A 111 4.89 8.20 -12.35
CA ASN A 111 5.06 8.37 -10.90
C ASN A 111 3.85 7.94 -10.06
N LYS A 112 2.82 7.33 -10.66
CA LYS A 112 1.61 6.86 -9.96
C LYS A 112 0.78 7.99 -9.35
N SER A 113 0.80 9.18 -9.93
CA SER A 113 0.16 10.37 -9.38
C SER A 113 -1.36 10.40 -9.56
N ASN A 114 -1.91 9.67 -10.54
CA ASN A 114 -3.35 9.67 -10.82
C ASN A 114 -4.13 8.80 -9.83
N VAL A 115 -3.68 7.57 -9.60
CA VAL A 115 -4.31 6.64 -8.65
C VAL A 115 -3.73 6.80 -7.24
N GLY A 116 -2.45 7.16 -7.15
CA GLY A 116 -1.68 7.21 -5.91
C GLY A 116 -0.84 5.96 -5.72
N ALA A 117 0.45 6.15 -5.39
CA ALA A 117 1.36 5.04 -5.09
C ALA A 117 0.88 4.19 -3.90
N ASN A 118 0.21 4.83 -2.93
CA ASN A 118 -0.42 4.15 -1.79
C ASN A 118 -1.60 3.26 -2.20
N ALA A 119 -2.45 3.71 -3.13
CA ALA A 119 -3.53 2.89 -3.68
C ALA A 119 -2.98 1.67 -4.44
N ALA A 120 -2.04 1.92 -5.37
CA ALA A 120 -1.43 0.88 -6.20
C ALA A 120 -0.72 -0.20 -5.38
N LEU A 121 0.13 0.20 -4.43
CA LEU A 121 0.86 -0.73 -3.57
C LEU A 121 -0.08 -1.54 -2.66
N GLY A 122 -1.12 -0.90 -2.12
CA GLY A 122 -2.10 -1.58 -1.27
C GLY A 122 -2.80 -2.71 -1.99
N VAL A 123 -3.26 -2.47 -3.22
CA VAL A 123 -3.89 -3.48 -4.08
C VAL A 123 -2.90 -4.60 -4.40
N SER A 124 -1.69 -4.27 -4.88
CA SER A 124 -0.65 -5.23 -5.23
C SER A 124 -0.34 -6.21 -4.08
N LEU A 125 -0.12 -5.69 -2.87
CA LEU A 125 0.17 -6.50 -1.68
C LEU A 125 -1.04 -7.33 -1.21
N ALA A 126 -2.24 -6.79 -1.30
CA ALA A 126 -3.46 -7.50 -0.89
C ALA A 126 -3.75 -8.69 -1.82
N VAL A 127 -3.53 -8.53 -3.14
CA VAL A 127 -3.62 -9.62 -4.13
C VAL A 127 -2.62 -10.73 -3.80
N ALA A 128 -1.34 -10.38 -3.59
CA ALA A 128 -0.29 -11.36 -3.28
C ALA A 128 -0.62 -12.18 -2.03
N ARG A 129 -1.13 -11.52 -0.99
CA ARG A 129 -1.57 -12.18 0.26
C ARG A 129 -2.77 -13.09 0.05
N ALA A 130 -3.75 -12.66 -0.75
CA ALA A 130 -4.93 -13.46 -1.06
C ALA A 130 -4.56 -14.71 -1.86
N ALA A 131 -3.67 -14.58 -2.84
CA ALA A 131 -3.13 -15.67 -3.64
C ALA A 131 -2.31 -16.67 -2.81
N ALA A 132 -1.42 -16.18 -1.94
CA ALA A 132 -0.66 -17.02 -1.02
C ALA A 132 -1.59 -17.84 -0.09
N ALA A 133 -2.63 -17.19 0.45
CA ALA A 133 -3.63 -17.84 1.28
C ALA A 133 -4.41 -18.92 0.51
N ALA A 134 -4.79 -18.65 -0.74
CA ALA A 134 -5.49 -19.61 -1.60
C ALA A 134 -4.64 -20.84 -1.93
N LEU A 135 -3.33 -20.65 -2.12
CA LEU A 135 -2.37 -21.74 -2.32
C LEU A 135 -1.95 -22.43 -1.02
N ARG A 136 -2.41 -21.93 0.14
CA ARG A 136 -2.05 -22.41 1.49
C ARG A 136 -0.54 -22.43 1.73
N VAL A 137 0.16 -21.45 1.17
CA VAL A 137 1.59 -21.25 1.40
C VAL A 137 1.82 -19.96 2.18
N PRO A 138 2.82 -19.89 3.06
CA PRO A 138 3.25 -18.64 3.67
C PRO A 138 3.63 -17.60 2.62
N LEU A 139 3.35 -16.32 2.89
CA LEU A 139 3.62 -15.21 1.96
C LEU A 139 5.08 -15.15 1.51
N TYR A 140 6.04 -15.41 2.39
CA TYR A 140 7.46 -15.38 2.05
C TYR A 140 7.82 -16.45 1.00
N GLN A 141 7.22 -17.65 1.09
CA GLN A 141 7.40 -18.72 0.09
C GLN A 141 6.67 -18.41 -1.21
N TYR A 142 5.50 -17.77 -1.13
CA TYR A 142 4.79 -17.31 -2.32
C TYR A 142 5.62 -16.30 -3.13
N LEU A 143 6.26 -15.35 -2.45
CA LEU A 143 7.02 -14.28 -3.10
C LEU A 143 8.40 -14.71 -3.60
N GLY A 144 9.15 -15.52 -2.84
CA GLY A 144 10.52 -15.89 -3.20
C GLY A 144 10.74 -17.36 -3.57
N GLY A 145 9.68 -18.15 -3.62
CA GLY A 145 9.73 -19.55 -4.03
C GLY A 145 10.28 -20.51 -2.97
N CYS A 146 10.62 -21.73 -3.39
CA CYS A 146 10.99 -22.82 -2.48
C CYS A 146 12.30 -22.61 -1.71
N HIS A 147 13.17 -21.68 -2.15
CA HIS A 147 14.48 -21.43 -1.54
C HIS A 147 14.48 -20.29 -0.50
N THR A 148 13.33 -19.71 -0.16
CA THR A 148 13.22 -18.67 0.87
C THR A 148 13.36 -19.24 2.27
N ARG A 149 14.60 -19.23 2.78
CA ARG A 149 14.96 -19.76 4.10
C ARG A 149 15.91 -18.86 4.90
N GLN A 150 16.40 -17.78 4.29
CA GLN A 150 17.34 -16.87 4.93
C GLN A 150 16.60 -15.84 5.76
N MET A 151 16.93 -15.77 7.05
CA MET A 151 16.47 -14.72 7.94
C MET A 151 17.42 -13.52 7.85
N PRO A 152 16.92 -12.27 7.72
CA PRO A 152 17.76 -11.09 7.68
C PRO A 152 18.35 -10.80 9.06
N VAL A 153 19.58 -10.29 9.10
CA VAL A 153 20.16 -9.74 10.34
C VAL A 153 19.50 -8.39 10.64
N PRO A 154 18.87 -8.21 11.81
CA PRO A 154 18.17 -6.96 12.11
C PRO A 154 19.15 -5.81 12.34
N MET A 155 18.99 -4.73 11.59
CA MET A 155 19.66 -3.45 11.87
C MET A 155 18.77 -2.65 12.83
N MET A 156 19.07 -2.72 14.12
CA MET A 156 18.29 -2.06 15.17
C MET A 156 18.71 -0.60 15.35
N ASN A 157 17.79 0.32 15.10
CA ASN A 157 18.03 1.74 15.31
C ASN A 157 17.80 2.10 16.79
N ILE A 158 18.89 2.23 17.55
CA ILE A 158 18.88 2.50 19.00
C ILE A 158 19.06 3.99 19.29
N LEU A 159 19.65 4.75 18.37
CA LEU A 159 19.93 6.18 18.55
C LEU A 159 19.50 6.97 17.31
N ASN A 160 18.56 7.88 17.51
CA ASN A 160 18.04 8.77 16.48
C ASN A 160 18.71 10.15 16.57
N GLY A 161 18.90 10.82 15.42
CA GLY A 161 19.41 12.19 15.32
C GLY A 161 18.76 12.96 14.17
N GLY A 162 19.26 14.17 13.87
CA GLY A 162 18.83 14.99 12.74
C GLY A 162 17.51 15.77 12.97
N ALA A 163 17.00 16.36 11.89
CA ALA A 163 15.87 17.30 11.94
C ALA A 163 14.60 16.72 12.58
N CYS A 164 14.35 15.41 12.43
CA CYS A 164 13.18 14.75 13.01
C CYS A 164 13.20 14.77 14.54
N VAL A 165 14.39 14.69 15.18
CA VAL A 165 14.56 14.80 16.63
C VAL A 165 14.46 16.24 17.12
N ILE A 166 15.05 17.19 16.38
CA ILE A 166 15.02 18.63 16.72
C ILE A 166 13.58 19.17 16.67
N ILE A 167 12.77 18.73 15.70
CA ILE A 167 11.36 19.14 15.56
C ILE A 167 10.49 18.53 16.69
N MET A 168 10.82 17.34 17.18
CA MET A 168 10.11 16.70 18.30
C MET A 168 10.37 17.38 19.65
N THR A 169 11.56 17.94 19.86
CA THR A 169 11.94 18.60 21.12
C THR A 169 11.56 20.08 21.18
N GLN A 170 11.47 20.77 20.04
CA GLN A 170 11.21 22.22 20.00
C GLN A 170 9.76 22.62 19.67
N GLY A 171 8.88 21.67 19.37
CA GLY A 171 7.52 21.95 18.92
C GLY A 171 7.51 22.64 17.54
N ARG A 172 6.41 22.51 16.80
CA ARG A 172 6.20 23.22 15.53
C ARG A 172 5.98 24.72 15.79
N THR A 173 7.02 25.44 16.21
CA THR A 173 6.99 26.90 16.24
C THR A 173 7.41 27.43 14.86
N PRO A 174 6.74 28.47 14.31
CA PRO A 174 7.04 28.98 12.97
C PRO A 174 8.40 29.68 12.82
N TYR A 175 9.22 29.73 13.86
CA TYR A 175 10.30 30.70 13.99
C TYR A 175 11.72 30.17 13.78
N ASN A 176 11.91 28.92 13.33
CA ASN A 176 13.28 28.36 13.20
C ASN A 176 13.62 27.74 11.85
N THR A 177 13.14 28.31 10.75
CA THR A 177 13.49 27.90 9.37
C THR A 177 14.88 28.37 8.89
N ARG A 178 15.73 28.97 9.75
CA ARG A 178 17.06 29.46 9.34
C ARG A 178 18.27 28.73 9.93
N ALA A 179 18.10 27.74 10.81
CA ALA A 179 19.25 27.13 11.50
C ALA A 179 19.75 25.78 10.93
N LEU A 180 19.12 25.21 9.89
CA LEU A 180 19.45 23.86 9.40
C LEU A 180 19.63 23.80 7.88
N ALA A 181 20.50 24.66 7.36
CA ALA A 181 21.04 24.54 6.01
C ALA A 181 22.56 24.76 6.04
N ILE A 182 23.29 23.77 6.56
CA ILE A 182 24.68 23.46 6.20
C ILE A 182 24.80 21.95 6.19
#